data_AF-A0A7S1L3M0-F1
#
_entry.id   AF-A0A7S1L3M0-F1
#
_cell.length_a   1.000
_cell.length_b   1.000
_cell.length_c   1.000
_cell.angle_alpha   90.00
_cell.angle_beta   90.00
_cell.angle_gamma   90.00
#
_symmetry.space_group_name_H-M   'P 1'
#
loop_
_entity.id
_entity.type
_entity.pdbx_description
1 polymer ?
#
loop_
_entity_poly.entity_id
_entity_poly.type
_entity_poly.pdbx_seq_one_letter_code
_entity_poly.pdbx_strand_id
1 'polypeptide(L)'
;ALLQLATHERCVLIRVPQLSRVPGPLRSLLTAPKPLKCGVSVCQDLRLLQSQCGLPPCTGFLDLRVPAQHCGFADLGLGLAALCERVLGAPLCKAPHIRCSAWDGALSPVQVRYAASDAYVAVAI
;
A
#
# COMPACT_ATOMS: atom_id res chain seq x y z
N ALA A 1 12.89 -3.10 1.85
CA ALA A 1 11.63 -2.39 1.58
C ALA A 1 10.93 -3.02 0.36
N LEU A 2 9.61 -3.07 0.39
CA LEU A 2 8.77 -3.63 -0.68
C LEU A 2 7.68 -2.60 -0.98
N LEU A 3 7.52 -2.23 -2.24
CA LEU A 3 6.40 -1.41 -2.69
C LEU A 3 5.33 -2.34 -3.28
N GLN A 4 4.11 -2.22 -2.78
CA GLN A 4 2.96 -2.97 -3.26
C GLN A 4 2.03 -2.03 -4.03
N LEU A 5 1.68 -2.39 -5.26
CA LEU A 5 0.74 -1.67 -6.09
C LEU A 5 -0.35 -2.63 -6.56
N ALA A 6 -1.58 -2.14 -6.66
CA ALA A 6 -2.67 -2.91 -7.22
C ALA A 6 -3.52 -2.05 -8.14
N THR A 7 -4.12 -2.71 -9.12
CA THR A 7 -5.32 -2.28 -9.83
C THR A 7 -6.43 -3.27 -9.51
N HIS A 8 -7.62 -3.07 -10.08
CA HIS A 8 -8.71 -4.05 -9.99
C HIS A 8 -8.36 -5.43 -10.60
N GLU A 9 -7.34 -5.50 -11.47
CA GLU A 9 -7.00 -6.71 -12.21
C GLU A 9 -5.69 -7.36 -11.77
N ARG A 10 -4.74 -6.57 -11.26
CA ARG A 10 -3.36 -7.03 -11.06
C ARG A 10 -2.72 -6.41 -9.83
N CYS A 11 -1.91 -7.21 -9.14
CA CYS A 11 -1.00 -6.74 -8.10
C CYS A 11 0.44 -6.83 -8.58
N VAL A 12 1.24 -5.81 -8.27
CA VAL A 12 2.65 -5.71 -8.61
C VAL A 12 3.45 -5.46 -7.33
N LEU A 13 4.47 -6.28 -7.10
CA LEU A 13 5.37 -6.17 -5.94
C LEU A 13 6.75 -5.76 -6.44
N ILE A 14 7.26 -4.63 -5.95
CA ILE A 14 8.51 -4.03 -6.42
C ILE A 14 9.52 -3.95 -5.28
N ARG A 15 10.71 -4.50 -5.50
CA ARG A 15 11.82 -4.50 -4.54
C ARG A 15 12.53 -3.16 -4.55
N VAL A 16 12.20 -2.30 -3.61
CA VAL A 16 12.67 -0.91 -3.55
C VAL A 16 14.19 -0.78 -3.31
N PRO A 17 14.84 -1.52 -2.40
CA PRO A 17 16.30 -1.42 -2.18
C PRO A 17 17.14 -1.88 -3.37
N GLN A 18 16.54 -2.63 -4.31
CA GLN A 18 17.20 -3.03 -5.56
C GLN A 18 17.10 -1.93 -6.62
N LEU A 19 16.36 -0.86 -6.35
CA LEU A 19 16.27 0.31 -7.21
C LEU A 19 17.24 1.37 -6.70
N SER A 20 18.30 1.65 -7.46
CA SER A 20 19.16 2.83 -7.22
C SER A 20 18.39 4.15 -7.41
N ARG A 21 17.32 4.12 -8.23
CA ARG A 21 16.36 5.21 -8.45
C ARG A 21 15.02 4.62 -8.88
N VAL A 22 13.91 5.30 -8.55
CA VAL A 22 12.58 4.94 -9.09
C VAL A 22 12.59 4.99 -10.63
N PRO A 23 12.28 3.89 -11.34
CA PRO A 23 12.22 3.85 -12.80
C PRO A 23 11.24 4.88 -13.38
N GLY A 24 11.52 5.37 -14.59
CA GLY A 24 10.72 6.40 -15.26
C GLY A 24 9.20 6.15 -15.25
N PRO A 25 8.71 4.98 -15.73
CA PRO A 25 7.28 4.68 -15.74
C PRO A 25 6.65 4.68 -14.34
N LEU A 26 7.33 4.08 -13.35
CA LEU A 26 6.84 4.06 -11.97
C LEU A 26 6.82 5.45 -11.35
N ARG A 27 7.86 6.26 -11.61
CA ARG A 27 7.93 7.65 -11.18
C ARG A 27 6.75 8.43 -11.76
N SER A 28 6.52 8.35 -13.07
CA SER A 28 5.40 9.02 -13.74
C SER A 28 4.06 8.62 -13.13
N LEU A 29 3.84 7.33 -12.88
CA LEU A 29 2.62 6.83 -12.24
C LEU A 29 2.43 7.41 -10.82
N LEU A 30 3.46 7.37 -9.99
CA LEU A 30 3.38 7.82 -8.60
C LEU A 30 3.20 9.34 -8.49
N THR A 31 3.79 10.12 -9.41
CA THR A 31 3.69 11.59 -9.40
C THR A 31 2.46 12.14 -10.11
N ALA A 32 1.85 11.39 -11.03
CA ALA A 32 0.70 11.85 -11.80
C ALA A 32 -0.52 12.08 -10.88
N PRO A 33 -1.35 13.13 -11.10
CA PRO A 33 -2.53 13.39 -10.28
C PRO A 33 -3.61 12.32 -10.45
N LYS A 34 -3.60 11.61 -11.58
CA LYS A 34 -4.46 10.46 -11.88
C LYS A 34 -3.61 9.32 -12.49
N PRO A 35 -3.93 8.05 -12.22
CA PRO A 35 -4.97 7.58 -11.29
C PRO A 35 -4.67 7.97 -9.82
N LEU A 36 -5.69 7.96 -8.98
CA LEU A 36 -5.50 8.18 -7.55
C LEU A 36 -4.78 6.98 -6.94
N LYS A 37 -3.78 7.24 -6.07
CA LYS A 37 -3.11 6.19 -5.29
C LYS A 37 -3.79 6.13 -3.92
N CYS A 38 -4.51 5.06 -3.64
CA CYS A 38 -5.23 4.87 -2.39
C CYS A 38 -4.47 3.91 -1.45
N GLY A 39 -4.73 4.04 -0.16
CA GLY A 39 -4.17 3.18 0.88
C GLY A 39 -4.36 3.76 2.27
N VAL A 40 -3.77 3.11 3.28
CA VAL A 40 -3.77 3.59 4.65
C VAL A 40 -2.40 4.15 4.98
N SER A 41 -2.33 5.40 5.45
CA SER A 41 -1.06 6.08 5.75
C SER A 41 -0.15 6.32 4.54
N VAL A 42 -0.72 6.48 3.33
CA VAL A 42 0.02 6.67 2.06
C VAL A 42 1.07 7.78 2.12
N CYS A 43 0.79 8.87 2.84
CA CYS A 43 1.75 9.97 3.03
C CYS A 43 3.08 9.51 3.63
N GLN A 44 3.06 8.52 4.54
CA GLN A 44 4.28 7.98 5.15
C GLN A 44 5.09 7.16 4.14
N ASP A 45 4.43 6.33 3.34
CA ASP A 45 5.07 5.52 2.30
C ASP A 45 5.70 6.40 1.22
N LEU A 46 5.00 7.46 0.79
CA LEU A 46 5.54 8.43 -0.15
C LEU A 46 6.79 9.11 0.40
N ARG A 47 6.79 9.54 1.67
CA ARG A 47 7.99 10.11 2.31
C ARG A 47 9.17 9.14 2.34
N LEU A 48 8.91 7.86 2.58
CA LEU A 48 9.95 6.82 2.52
C LEU A 48 10.50 6.65 1.10
N LEU A 49 9.65 6.65 0.08
CA LEU A 49 10.10 6.58 -1.32
C LEU A 49 10.88 7.83 -1.74
N GLN A 50 10.52 9.00 -1.22
CA GLN A 50 11.27 10.24 -1.44
C GLN A 50 12.68 10.14 -0.85
N SER A 51 12.79 9.76 0.43
CA SER A 51 14.08 9.71 1.13
C SER A 51 14.98 8.57 0.68
N GLN A 52 14.42 7.41 0.34
CA GLN A 52 15.20 6.22 -0.03
C GLN A 52 15.51 6.13 -1.52
N CYS A 53 14.67 6.71 -2.39
CA CYS A 53 14.77 6.49 -3.84
C CYS A 53 14.70 7.75 -4.69
N GLY A 54 14.70 8.94 -4.07
CA GLY A 54 14.63 10.22 -4.77
C GLY A 54 13.35 10.36 -5.61
N LEU A 55 12.23 9.82 -5.11
CA LEU A 55 10.91 10.11 -5.67
C LEU A 55 10.62 11.61 -5.46
N PRO A 56 10.09 12.34 -6.46
CA PRO A 56 9.66 13.73 -6.25
C PRO A 56 8.43 13.80 -5.34
N PRO A 57 8.06 14.99 -4.83
CA PRO A 57 6.74 15.25 -4.27
C PRO A 57 5.63 14.73 -5.18
N CYS A 58 4.76 13.90 -4.61
CA CYS A 58 3.65 13.27 -5.33
C CYS A 58 2.33 13.94 -4.96
N THR A 59 1.40 13.95 -5.91
CA THR A 59 0.01 14.38 -5.71
C THR A 59 -0.95 13.27 -6.15
N GLY A 60 -2.25 13.45 -5.94
CA GLY A 60 -3.25 12.48 -6.38
C GLY A 60 -3.19 11.16 -5.59
N PHE A 61 -3.11 11.26 -4.26
CA PHE A 61 -3.27 10.12 -3.38
C PHE A 61 -4.46 10.33 -2.43
N LEU A 62 -5.04 9.24 -1.95
CA LEU A 62 -6.15 9.22 -1.01
C LEU A 62 -5.78 8.33 0.17
N ASP A 63 -5.74 8.92 1.36
CA ASP A 63 -5.64 8.15 2.59
C ASP A 63 -7.05 7.70 2.99
N LEU A 64 -7.31 6.40 2.93
CA LEU A 64 -8.62 5.79 3.20
C LEU A 64 -9.15 6.08 4.60
N ARG A 65 -8.26 6.47 5.53
CA ARG A 65 -8.65 6.90 6.88
C ARG A 65 -9.52 8.14 6.86
N VAL A 66 -9.33 9.04 5.90
CA VAL A 66 -10.09 10.29 5.77
C VAL A 66 -11.56 10.01 5.48
N PRO A 67 -11.95 9.33 4.38
CA PRO A 67 -13.36 9.01 4.16
C PRO A 67 -13.93 8.10 5.25
N ALA A 68 -13.13 7.16 5.78
CA ALA A 68 -13.58 6.29 6.88
C ALA A 68 -13.98 7.07 8.15
N GLN A 69 -13.26 8.13 8.51
CA GLN A 69 -13.64 9.02 9.62
C GLN A 69 -14.98 9.71 9.36
N HIS A 70 -15.20 10.20 8.14
CA HIS A 70 -16.47 10.84 7.77
C HIS A 70 -17.65 9.86 7.78
N CYS A 71 -17.40 8.57 7.53
CA CYS A 71 -18.40 7.51 7.64
C CYS A 71 -18.62 7.00 9.09
N GLY A 72 -17.99 7.62 10.09
CA GLY A 72 -18.18 7.24 11.50
C GLY A 72 -17.40 6.00 11.94
N PHE A 73 -16.31 5.64 11.25
CA PHE A 73 -15.49 4.47 11.63
C PHE A 73 -14.35 4.79 12.62
N ALA A 74 -14.30 6.01 13.16
CA ALA A 74 -13.19 6.48 14.00
C ALA A 74 -12.95 5.60 15.24
N ASP A 75 -14.02 5.13 15.90
CA ASP A 75 -13.94 4.45 17.20
C ASP A 75 -13.43 3.01 17.13
N LEU A 76 -13.40 2.42 15.94
CA LEU A 76 -13.13 0.98 15.72
C LEU A 76 -11.77 0.72 15.07
N GLY A 77 -10.96 1.77 14.91
CA GLY A 77 -9.63 1.70 14.30
C GLY A 77 -9.67 1.92 12.78
N LEU A 78 -8.69 2.69 12.30
CA LEU A 78 -8.57 3.10 10.90
C LEU A 78 -7.43 2.37 10.17
N GLY A 79 -7.05 1.20 10.68
CA GLY A 79 -6.08 0.32 10.03
C GLY A 79 -6.71 -0.40 8.84
N LEU A 80 -5.90 -0.77 7.85
CA LEU A 80 -6.38 -1.43 6.62
C LEU A 80 -7.22 -2.69 6.89
N ALA A 81 -6.86 -3.49 7.90
CA ALA A 81 -7.61 -4.69 8.26
C ALA A 81 -9.00 -4.37 8.85
N ALA A 82 -9.08 -3.36 9.71
CA ALA A 82 -10.35 -2.89 10.25
C ALA A 82 -11.24 -2.33 9.13
N LEU A 83 -10.68 -1.52 8.24
CA LEU A 83 -11.42 -0.99 7.09
C LEU A 83 -11.90 -2.11 6.14
N CYS A 84 -11.05 -3.11 5.88
CA CYS A 84 -11.42 -4.28 5.08
C CYS A 84 -12.62 -5.02 5.68
N GLU A 85 -12.59 -5.32 6.98
CA GLU A 85 -13.68 -6.01 7.65
C GLU A 85 -14.98 -5.20 7.64
N ARG A 86 -14.90 -3.88 7.83
CA ARG A 86 -16.07 -2.99 7.90
C ARG A 86 -16.70 -2.71 6.54
N VAL A 87 -15.89 -2.52 5.50
CA VAL A 87 -16.36 -2.13 4.17
C VAL A 87 -16.64 -3.35 3.31
N LEU A 88 -15.79 -4.37 3.37
CA LEU A 88 -15.89 -5.56 2.52
C LEU A 88 -16.54 -6.76 3.24
N GLY A 89 -16.77 -6.68 4.55
CA GLY A 89 -17.33 -7.78 5.34
C GLY A 89 -16.39 -9.00 5.46
N ALA A 90 -15.11 -8.82 5.15
CA ALA A 90 -14.13 -9.90 5.09
C ALA A 90 -12.88 -9.57 5.92
N PRO A 91 -12.36 -10.51 6.73
CA PRO A 91 -11.18 -10.28 7.53
C PRO A 91 -9.91 -10.26 6.67
N LEU A 92 -9.03 -9.29 6.91
CA LEU A 92 -7.69 -9.25 6.32
C LEU A 92 -6.69 -9.83 7.32
N CYS A 93 -6.10 -10.98 6.99
CA CYS A 93 -5.14 -11.64 7.87
C CYS A 93 -3.86 -10.79 8.03
N LYS A 94 -3.57 -10.35 9.25
CA LYS A 94 -2.36 -9.60 9.62
C LYS A 94 -1.40 -10.40 10.50
N ALA A 95 -1.21 -11.68 10.17
CA ALA A 95 -0.42 -12.60 10.99
C ALA A 95 0.99 -12.04 11.32
N PRO A 96 1.35 -11.88 12.61
CA PRO A 96 2.61 -11.27 13.02
C PRO A 96 3.85 -11.97 12.47
N HIS A 97 3.83 -13.31 12.39
CA HIS A 97 4.94 -14.09 11.86
C HIS A 97 5.22 -13.83 10.37
N ILE A 98 4.21 -13.43 9.58
CA ILE A 98 4.40 -13.01 8.19
C ILE A 98 4.83 -11.54 8.16
N ARG A 99 4.13 -10.67 8.90
CA ARG A 99 4.42 -9.22 8.92
C ARG A 99 5.85 -8.92 9.36
N CYS A 100 6.36 -9.65 10.35
CA CYS A 100 7.71 -9.48 10.90
C CYS A 100 8.74 -10.48 10.32
N SER A 101 8.43 -11.14 9.20
CA SER A 101 9.37 -12.04 8.50
C SER A 101 10.47 -11.29 7.74
N ALA A 102 11.43 -12.03 7.16
CA ALA A 102 12.49 -11.47 6.32
C ALA A 102 11.95 -10.96 4.97
N TRP A 103 11.70 -9.65 4.86
CA TRP A 103 11.21 -8.97 3.65
C TRP A 103 12.33 -8.45 2.73
N ASP A 104 13.58 -8.63 3.14
CA ASP A 104 14.82 -8.27 2.45
C ASP A 104 15.43 -9.43 1.64
N GLY A 105 15.03 -10.67 1.91
CA GLY A 105 15.36 -11.87 1.13
C GLY A 105 14.36 -12.21 0.02
N ALA A 106 14.49 -13.41 -0.57
CA ALA A 106 13.53 -13.94 -1.55
C ALA A 106 12.15 -14.10 -0.91
N LEU A 107 11.09 -13.66 -1.60
CA LEU A 107 9.74 -13.71 -1.06
C LEU A 107 9.16 -15.12 -1.18
N SER A 108 8.69 -15.65 -0.07
CA SER A 108 7.88 -16.87 -0.05
C SER A 108 6.51 -16.65 -0.70
N PRO A 109 5.83 -17.70 -1.19
CA PRO A 109 4.47 -17.59 -1.72
C PRO A 109 3.46 -17.02 -0.71
N VAL A 110 3.72 -17.16 0.59
CA VAL A 110 2.87 -16.60 1.65
C VAL A 110 3.09 -15.09 1.79
N GLN A 111 4.34 -14.62 1.77
CA GLN A 111 4.65 -13.18 1.78
C GLN A 111 4.14 -12.47 0.51
N VAL A 112 4.24 -13.11 -0.65
CA VAL A 112 3.69 -12.57 -1.91
C VAL A 112 2.18 -12.37 -1.80
N ARG A 113 1.45 -13.40 -1.33
CA ARG A 113 0.01 -13.30 -1.12
C ARG A 113 -0.35 -12.22 -0.09
N TYR A 114 0.35 -12.17 1.04
CA TYR A 114 0.14 -11.15 2.06
C TYR A 114 0.29 -9.73 1.49
N ALA A 115 1.40 -9.46 0.79
CA ALA A 115 1.68 -8.15 0.23
C ALA A 115 0.71 -7.77 -0.91
N ALA A 116 0.32 -8.74 -1.73
CA ALA A 116 -0.67 -8.54 -2.79
C ALA A 116 -2.07 -8.24 -2.21
N SER A 117 -2.49 -8.95 -1.16
CA SER A 117 -3.75 -8.69 -0.48
C SER A 117 -3.79 -7.30 0.12
N ASP A 118 -2.70 -6.83 0.73
CA ASP A 118 -2.61 -5.47 1.29
C ASP A 118 -2.83 -4.37 0.24
N ALA A 119 -2.27 -4.52 -0.96
CA ALA A 119 -2.50 -3.56 -2.03
C ALA A 119 -3.91 -3.70 -2.65
N TYR A 120 -4.38 -4.94 -2.83
CA TYR A 120 -5.68 -5.21 -3.45
C TYR A 120 -6.84 -4.66 -2.61
N VAL A 121 -6.86 -4.95 -1.31
CA VAL A 121 -7.96 -4.50 -0.44
C VAL A 121 -8.02 -2.98 -0.33
N ALA A 122 -6.89 -2.27 -0.45
CA ALA A 122 -6.89 -0.81 -0.50
C ALA A 122 -7.60 -0.25 -1.74
N VAL A 123 -7.59 -0.97 -2.86
CA VAL A 123 -8.31 -0.61 -4.09
C VAL A 123 -9.79 -1.03 -4.03
N ALA A 124 -10.08 -2.11 -3.30
CA ALA A 124 -11.44 -2.63 -3.16
C ALA A 124 -12.30 -1.84 -2.15
N ILE A 125 -11.68 -1.23 -1.14
CA ILE A 125 -12.31 -0.31 -0.17
C ILE A 125 -12.58 1.04 -0.84
#